data_AF-A0A8J7JKE0-F1
#
_entry.id   AF-A0A8J7JKE0-F1
#
_cell.length_a   1.000
_cell.length_b   1.000
_cell.length_c   1.000
_cell.angle_alpha   90.00
_cell.angle_beta   90.00
_cell.angle_gamma   90.00
#
_symmetry.space_group_name_H-M   'P 1'
#
loop_
_entity.id
_entity.type
_entity.pdbx_description
1 polymer ?
#
loop_
_entity_poly.entity_id
_entity_poly.type
_entity_poly.pdbx_seq_one_letter_code
_entity_poly.pdbx_strand_id
1 'polypeptide(L)'
;MKMLKYTAVVVVTTLTLGCVGMTRQQQSTLSGGAMGAAGGAFLGAISGGSPAVGAAVGGAAGALTGFILSDPGDRRYYRHR
;
A
#
# COMPACT_ATOMS: atom_id res chain seq x y z
N MET A 1 -15.46 -7.91 16.05
CA MET A 1 -14.32 -8.52 16.79
C MET A 1 -13.78 -9.80 16.16
N LYS A 2 -14.61 -10.81 15.80
CA LYS A 2 -14.12 -12.12 15.30
C LYS A 2 -13.70 -12.09 13.82
N MET A 3 -14.40 -11.34 12.97
CA MET A 3 -14.09 -11.19 11.53
C MET A 3 -12.69 -10.61 11.27
N LEU A 4 -12.21 -9.70 12.14
CA LEU A 4 -10.90 -9.05 11.99
C LEU A 4 -9.73 -10.01 12.19
N LYS A 5 -9.91 -11.04 13.03
CA LYS A 5 -8.92 -12.11 13.24
C LYS A 5 -8.80 -13.01 12.00
N TYR A 6 -9.94 -13.35 11.38
CA TYR A 6 -9.96 -14.15 10.17
C TYR A 6 -9.38 -13.39 8.96
N THR A 7 -9.69 -12.11 8.79
CA THR A 7 -9.07 -11.31 7.72
C THR A 7 -7.58 -11.14 7.91
N ALA A 8 -7.09 -10.92 9.13
CA ALA A 8 -5.65 -10.85 9.40
C ALA A 8 -4.93 -12.16 9.07
N VAL A 9 -5.51 -13.31 9.44
CA VAL A 9 -4.95 -14.64 9.12
C VAL A 9 -4.94 -14.87 7.61
N VAL A 10 -6.04 -14.56 6.91
CA VAL A 10 -6.14 -14.69 5.45
C VAL A 10 -5.09 -13.80 4.75
N VAL A 11 -4.96 -12.54 5.17
CA VAL A 11 -3.96 -11.59 4.65
C VAL A 11 -2.53 -12.08 4.89
N VAL A 12 -2.24 -12.58 6.09
CA VAL A 12 -0.90 -13.14 6.41
C VAL A 12 -0.61 -14.36 5.54
N THR A 13 -1.56 -15.28 5.37
CA THR A 13 -1.36 -16.48 4.54
C THR A 13 -1.16 -16.15 3.06
N THR A 14 -1.90 -15.18 2.51
CA THR A 14 -1.72 -14.73 1.11
C THR A 14 -0.43 -13.95 0.92
N LEU A 15 0.01 -13.17 1.91
CA LEU A 15 1.33 -12.55 1.89
C LEU A 15 2.44 -13.61 1.90
N THR A 16 2.35 -14.66 2.72
CA THR A 16 3.39 -15.71 2.76
C THR A 16 3.44 -16.58 1.50
N LEU A 17 2.29 -16.90 0.89
CA LEU A 17 2.23 -17.61 -0.40
C LEU A 17 2.66 -16.70 -1.56
N GLY A 18 2.39 -15.39 -1.46
CA GLY A 18 2.89 -14.37 -2.39
C GLY A 18 4.38 -14.08 -2.24
N CYS A 19 4.98 -14.22 -1.05
CA CYS A 19 6.39 -13.96 -0.80
C CYS A 19 7.36 -14.92 -1.51
N VAL A 20 6.91 -16.12 -1.91
CA VAL A 20 7.75 -17.09 -2.62
C VAL A 20 7.82 -16.84 -4.14
N GLY A 21 7.02 -15.90 -4.66
CA GLY A 21 6.93 -15.61 -6.11
C GLY A 21 6.52 -14.17 -6.48
N MET A 22 6.50 -13.23 -5.54
CA MET A 22 6.10 -11.84 -5.81
C MET A 22 7.16 -11.13 -6.64
N THR A 23 6.73 -10.58 -7.78
CA THR A 23 7.56 -9.63 -8.52
C THR A 23 7.69 -8.34 -7.72
N ARG A 24 8.85 -7.66 -7.82
CA ARG A 24 9.14 -6.35 -7.21
C ARG A 24 7.97 -5.35 -7.30
N GLN A 25 7.22 -5.46 -8.39
CA GLN A 25 6.08 -4.63 -8.72
C GLN A 25 4.89 -4.77 -7.77
N GLN A 26 4.51 -6.00 -7.44
CA GLN A 26 3.40 -6.22 -6.51
C GLN A 26 3.76 -5.79 -5.09
N GLN A 27 5.01 -5.98 -4.67
CA GLN A 27 5.47 -5.60 -3.34
C GLN A 27 5.51 -4.07 -3.15
N SER A 28 5.93 -3.33 -4.17
CA SER A 28 5.93 -1.86 -4.15
C SER A 28 4.52 -1.28 -4.25
N THR A 29 3.66 -1.85 -5.10
CA THR A 29 2.23 -1.50 -5.18
C THR A 29 1.55 -1.66 -3.83
N LEU A 30 1.77 -2.79 -3.17
CA LEU A 30 1.18 -3.07 -1.87
C LEU A 30 1.69 -2.10 -0.79
N SER A 31 3.00 -1.85 -0.74
CA SER A 31 3.60 -0.92 0.22
C SER A 31 3.14 0.52 0.00
N GLY A 32 3.12 0.98 -1.26
CA GLY A 32 2.63 2.29 -1.64
C GLY A 32 1.15 2.48 -1.30
N GLY A 33 0.31 1.46 -1.58
CA GLY A 33 -1.10 1.49 -1.23
C GLY A 33 -1.33 1.45 0.28
N ALA A 34 -0.59 0.65 1.02
CA ALA A 34 -0.71 0.60 2.48
C ALA A 34 -0.31 1.93 3.13
N MET A 35 0.81 2.52 2.72
CA MET A 35 1.29 3.81 3.24
C MET A 35 0.36 4.96 2.84
N GLY A 36 -0.11 4.96 1.59
CA GLY A 36 -1.08 5.95 1.11
C GLY A 36 -2.41 5.84 1.85
N ALA A 37 -2.90 4.64 2.11
CA ALA A 37 -4.12 4.42 2.89
C ALA A 37 -3.95 4.87 4.35
N ALA A 38 -2.82 4.54 4.98
CA ALA A 38 -2.53 4.96 6.35
C ALA A 38 -2.44 6.49 6.48
N GLY A 39 -1.71 7.15 5.57
CA GLY A 39 -1.60 8.61 5.54
C GLY A 39 -2.93 9.28 5.23
N GLY A 40 -3.65 8.82 4.21
CA GLY A 40 -4.95 9.37 3.84
C GLY A 40 -6.00 9.19 4.94
N ALA A 41 -6.00 8.05 5.63
CA ALA A 41 -6.87 7.83 6.80
C ALA A 41 -6.54 8.78 7.94
N PHE A 42 -5.24 8.96 8.21
CA PHE A 42 -4.76 9.86 9.26
C PHE A 42 -5.15 11.30 8.98
N LEU A 43 -4.89 11.80 7.78
CA LEU A 43 -5.30 13.14 7.35
C LEU A 43 -6.82 13.32 7.37
N GLY A 44 -7.56 12.31 6.88
CA GLY A 44 -9.02 12.32 6.90
C GLY A 44 -9.59 12.38 8.32
N ALA A 45 -8.97 11.68 9.28
CA ALA A 45 -9.36 11.71 10.69
C ALA A 45 -9.10 13.08 11.34
N ILE A 46 -7.94 13.71 11.10
CA ILE A 46 -7.60 15.01 11.72
C ILE A 46 -8.33 16.20 11.07
N SER A 47 -8.66 16.09 9.78
CA SER A 47 -9.35 17.16 9.04
C SER A 47 -10.86 17.23 9.35
N GLY A 48 -11.38 16.36 10.22
CA GLY A 48 -12.82 16.24 10.47
C GLY A 48 -13.60 15.59 9.32
N GLY A 49 -12.90 15.03 8.34
CA GLY A 49 -13.47 14.31 7.20
C GLY A 49 -13.68 12.83 7.49
N SER A 50 -14.08 12.07 6.48
CA SER A 50 -14.20 10.61 6.60
C SER A 50 -12.83 9.95 6.46
N PRO A 51 -12.27 9.32 7.52
CA PRO A 51 -11.00 8.61 7.43
C PRO A 51 -11.06 7.45 6.44
N ALA A 52 -12.23 6.84 6.24
CA ALA A 52 -12.44 5.81 5.23
C ALA A 52 -12.25 6.34 3.80
N VAL A 53 -12.72 7.56 3.51
CA VAL A 53 -12.56 8.19 2.18
C VAL A 53 -11.09 8.54 1.96
N GLY A 54 -10.43 9.12 2.96
CA GLY A 54 -9.00 9.39 2.90
C GLY A 54 -8.17 8.12 2.71
N ALA A 55 -8.51 7.03 3.41
CA ALA A 55 -7.86 5.73 3.27
C ALA A 55 -8.05 5.14 1.86
N ALA A 56 -9.26 5.22 1.32
CA ALA A 56 -9.56 4.69 0.00
C ALA A 56 -8.82 5.44 -1.11
N VAL A 57 -8.87 6.79 -1.07
CA VAL A 57 -8.19 7.63 -2.07
C VAL A 57 -6.69 7.53 -1.94
N GLY A 58 -6.15 7.64 -0.72
CA GLY A 58 -4.73 7.52 -0.46
C GLY A 58 -4.20 6.13 -0.80
N GLY A 59 -4.96 5.08 -0.50
CA GLY A 59 -4.62 3.71 -0.83
C GLY A 59 -4.61 3.43 -2.33
N ALA A 60 -5.61 3.92 -3.06
CA ALA A 60 -5.66 3.81 -4.51
C ALA A 60 -4.49 4.58 -5.17
N ALA A 61 -4.27 5.84 -4.78
CA ALA A 61 -3.21 6.68 -5.33
C ALA A 61 -1.82 6.11 -5.00
N GLY A 62 -1.59 5.66 -3.76
CA GLY A 62 -0.34 5.06 -3.34
C GLY A 62 -0.06 3.73 -4.03
N ALA A 63 -1.08 2.92 -4.28
CA ALA A 63 -0.94 1.65 -5.01
C ALA A 63 -0.57 1.90 -6.48
N LEU A 64 -1.27 2.81 -7.15
CA LEU A 64 -0.95 3.20 -8.53
C LEU A 64 0.48 3.74 -8.64
N THR A 65 0.89 4.59 -7.71
CA THR A 65 2.24 5.17 -7.68
C THR A 65 3.30 4.10 -7.44
N GLY A 66 3.08 3.19 -6.49
CA GLY A 66 3.97 2.05 -6.25
C GLY A 66 4.06 1.10 -7.44
N PHE A 67 2.98 0.91 -8.20
CA PHE A 67 2.97 0.12 -9.43
C PHE A 67 3.82 0.76 -10.53
N ILE A 68 3.69 2.08 -10.74
CA ILE A 68 4.44 2.83 -11.75
C ILE A 68 5.93 2.91 -11.40
N LEU A 69 6.28 3.24 -10.14
CA LEU A 69 7.67 3.38 -9.69
C LEU A 69 8.43 2.04 -9.57
N SER A 70 7.73 0.92 -9.68
CA SER A 70 8.37 -0.39 -9.70
C SER A 70 9.09 -0.69 -11.01
N ASP A 71 8.80 0.08 -12.06
CA ASP A 71 9.47 -0.06 -13.33
C ASP A 71 10.96 0.33 -13.19
N PRO A 72 11.92 -0.51 -13.64
CA PRO A 72 13.34 -0.32 -13.39
C PRO A 72 13.97 0.98 -13.93
N GLY A 73 13.25 1.77 -14.74
CA GLY A 73 13.74 3.00 -15.39
C GLY A 73 14.11 4.16 -14.46
N ASP A 74 13.61 4.18 -13.21
CA ASP A 74 13.74 5.35 -12.33
C ASP A 74 14.98 5.35 -11.42
N ARG A 75 15.72 4.23 -11.35
CA ARG A 75 16.88 4.09 -10.43
C ARG A 75 18.10 4.94 -10.77
N ARG A 76 18.14 5.61 -11.92
CA ARG A 76 19.22 6.57 -12.23
C ARG A 76 19.02 7.93 -11.55
N TYR A 77 17.82 8.29 -11.11
CA TYR A 77 17.57 9.59 -10.47
C TYR A 77 17.99 9.64 -8.98
N TYR A 78 18.04 8.49 -8.29
CA TYR A 78 18.45 8.42 -6.86
C TYR A 78 19.97 8.23 -6.63
N ARG A 79 20.77 8.05 -7.70
CA ARG A 79 22.22 7.78 -7.62
C ARG A 79 23.09 9.06 -7.72
N HIS A 80 22.50 10.25 -7.58
CA HIS A 80 23.22 11.53 -7.69
C HIS A 80 23.06 12.46 -6.48
N ARG A 81 22.79 11.91 -5.29
CA ARG A 81 22.92 12.60 -4.00
C ARG A 81 23.87 11.83 -3.09
#